data_AF-A0A6A8G2C5-F1
#
_entry.id   AF-A0A6A8G2C5-F1
#
_cell.length_a   1.000
_cell.length_b   1.000
_cell.length_c   1.000
_cell.angle_alpha   90.00
_cell.angle_beta   90.00
_cell.angle_gamma   90.00
#
_symmetry.space_group_name_H-M   'P 1'
#
loop_
_entity.id
_entity.type
_entity.pdbx_description
1 polymer ?
#
loop_
_entity_poly.entity_id
_entity_poly.type
_entity_poly.pdbx_seq_one_letter_code
_entity_poly.pdbx_strand_id
1 'polypeptide(L)'
;MTATGQHSDDVVERARSGLREAFGDGPHEHVDPVVALAPGRVNLVGGHTDYNDGLCLPKAIDRHVAVAAEPREDDRIRVYATDFDETATFAPGDGPTGWAAYVAAVVGVLREDRAIPGANLAIASNVPSGAGLSSSAAIELAVGKAMVELSGTVLSKTDLALACWRAEREGVGVECGILDQFAVGLCKPDTALFLDCRTRAFEHVPIAGDVGILVVDTGVSHELADSGYNDRVRECEAAVTALRSATETEIRSLRDVEEDVLETHADALDDVHYRRARHVVTENERVVSGRDALVAGEFDRVGAAMLASHESLRDDYEVSCAELDAAVELAAETPGVYGARMTGGGFGGSVVALVAGDALERAEQSIRAEVSGQVGPNAQVFACRPSEGVRIVTPE
;
A
#
# COMPACT_ATOMS: atom_id res chain seq x y z
N MET A 1 -21.73 17.58 1.25
CA MET A 1 -20.39 16.99 1.16
C MET A 1 -20.41 15.70 1.96
N THR A 2 -20.05 14.58 1.36
CA THR A 2 -19.87 13.31 2.08
C THR A 2 -18.64 13.42 2.98
N ALA A 3 -18.56 12.66 4.08
CA ALA A 3 -17.36 12.64 4.96
C ALA A 3 -16.06 12.37 4.18
N THR A 4 -16.16 11.64 3.07
CA THR A 4 -15.08 11.35 2.11
C THR A 4 -14.47 12.60 1.47
N GLY A 5 -15.30 13.61 1.15
CA GLY A 5 -14.81 14.88 0.58
C GLY A 5 -14.09 15.74 1.64
N GLN A 6 -14.56 15.72 2.89
CA GLN A 6 -13.95 16.51 3.95
C GLN A 6 -12.51 16.09 4.25
N HIS A 7 -12.19 14.80 4.17
CA HIS A 7 -10.83 14.30 4.39
C HIS A 7 -9.86 14.64 3.25
N SER A 8 -10.32 14.62 1.99
CA SER A 8 -9.50 15.01 0.85
C SER A 8 -9.29 16.52 0.76
N ASP A 9 -10.32 17.31 1.07
CA ASP A 9 -10.26 18.76 0.93
C ASP A 9 -9.29 19.36 1.97
N ASP A 10 -9.27 18.82 3.20
CA ASP A 10 -8.33 19.25 4.25
C ASP A 10 -6.86 19.04 3.85
N VAL A 11 -6.51 17.84 3.35
CA VAL A 11 -5.11 17.53 3.01
C VAL A 11 -4.64 18.30 1.78
N VAL A 12 -5.54 18.54 0.81
CA VAL A 12 -5.26 19.37 -0.37
C VAL A 12 -4.98 20.82 0.03
N GLU A 13 -5.82 21.40 0.89
CA GLU A 13 -5.63 22.78 1.34
C GLU A 13 -4.39 22.94 2.23
N ARG A 14 -4.06 21.93 3.06
CA ARG A 14 -2.78 21.90 3.80
C ARG A 14 -1.58 21.91 2.86
N ALA A 15 -1.58 21.08 1.80
CA ALA A 15 -0.49 21.09 0.82
C ALA A 15 -0.39 22.46 0.10
N ARG A 16 -1.52 23.05 -0.31
CA ARG A 16 -1.56 24.38 -0.94
C ARG A 16 -1.06 25.49 -0.01
N SER A 17 -1.49 25.50 1.25
CA SER A 17 -1.04 26.49 2.24
C SER A 17 0.45 26.31 2.52
N GLY A 18 0.90 25.08 2.73
CA GLY A 18 2.31 24.77 2.96
C GLY A 18 3.21 25.23 1.81
N LEU A 19 2.75 25.09 0.56
CA LEU A 19 3.50 25.58 -0.61
C LEU A 19 3.66 27.10 -0.58
N ARG A 20 2.56 27.82 -0.32
CA ARG A 20 2.57 29.30 -0.22
C ARG A 20 3.40 29.80 0.96
N GLU A 21 3.28 29.16 2.11
CA GLU A 21 4.03 29.53 3.32
C GLU A 21 5.54 29.31 3.15
N ALA A 22 5.93 28.19 2.54
CA ALA A 22 7.34 27.87 2.35
C ALA A 22 7.99 28.62 1.16
N PHE A 23 7.23 28.91 0.10
CA PHE A 23 7.80 29.33 -1.20
C PHE A 23 7.08 30.50 -1.90
N GLY A 24 6.09 31.13 -1.28
CA GLY A 24 5.18 32.11 -1.89
C GLY A 24 5.81 33.41 -2.41
N ASP A 25 7.04 33.77 -2.00
CA ASP A 25 7.72 34.99 -2.45
C ASP A 25 8.35 34.90 -3.86
N GLY A 26 7.88 33.96 -4.70
CA GLY A 26 8.45 33.63 -6.01
C GLY A 26 7.67 34.20 -7.22
N PRO A 27 8.21 34.08 -8.45
CA PRO A 27 7.57 34.56 -9.69
C PRO A 27 6.22 33.89 -10.01
N HIS A 28 5.82 32.87 -9.26
CA HIS A 28 4.59 32.11 -9.41
C HIS A 28 3.54 32.38 -8.31
N GLU A 29 3.70 33.43 -7.49
CA GLU A 29 2.79 33.83 -6.38
C GLU A 29 1.28 33.92 -6.75
N HIS A 30 0.94 33.96 -8.04
CA HIS A 30 -0.43 34.10 -8.55
C HIS A 30 -0.88 32.97 -9.49
N VAL A 31 -0.11 31.88 -9.61
CA VAL A 31 -0.49 30.70 -10.40
C VAL A 31 -1.03 29.63 -9.47
N ASP A 32 -2.21 29.08 -9.78
CA ASP A 32 -2.72 27.94 -9.02
C ASP A 32 -1.78 26.74 -9.17
N PRO A 33 -1.26 26.17 -8.07
CA PRO A 33 -0.33 25.05 -8.15
C PRO A 33 -1.03 23.81 -8.69
N VAL A 34 -0.25 22.96 -9.38
CA VAL A 34 -0.70 21.60 -9.67
C VAL A 34 -0.84 20.86 -8.35
N VAL A 35 -1.98 20.22 -8.10
CA VAL A 35 -2.15 19.35 -6.94
C VAL A 35 -2.44 17.92 -7.38
N ALA A 36 -1.55 17.00 -7.01
CA ALA A 36 -1.78 15.57 -7.14
C ALA A 36 -2.25 14.99 -5.80
N LEU A 37 -3.18 14.05 -5.85
CA LEU A 37 -3.69 13.33 -4.70
C LEU A 37 -3.55 11.83 -4.93
N ALA A 38 -2.87 11.13 -4.03
CA ALA A 38 -2.70 9.68 -4.07
C ALA A 38 -3.24 9.04 -2.77
N PRO A 39 -4.00 7.95 -2.85
CA PRO A 39 -4.52 7.29 -1.66
C PRO A 39 -3.46 6.40 -0.99
N GLY A 40 -3.66 6.09 0.29
CA GLY A 40 -3.12 4.87 0.90
C GLY A 40 -3.91 3.64 0.43
N ARG A 41 -3.46 2.45 0.84
CA ARG A 41 -4.11 1.18 0.45
C ARG A 41 -4.14 0.18 1.59
N VAL A 42 -5.14 -0.68 1.55
CA VAL A 42 -5.18 -1.95 2.30
C VAL A 42 -5.09 -3.11 1.32
N ASN A 43 -4.67 -4.28 1.80
CA ASN A 43 -4.73 -5.52 1.02
C ASN A 43 -5.79 -6.45 1.61
N LEU A 44 -6.84 -6.78 0.85
CA LEU A 44 -7.90 -7.65 1.37
C LEU A 44 -7.39 -9.09 1.53
N VAL A 45 -6.66 -9.62 0.56
CA VAL A 45 -6.03 -10.96 0.58
C VAL A 45 -4.78 -10.93 -0.31
N GLY A 46 -3.78 -11.77 -0.04
CA GLY A 46 -2.56 -11.87 -0.85
C GLY A 46 -1.34 -11.25 -0.18
N GLY A 47 -1.18 -11.40 1.14
CA GLY A 47 0.01 -10.90 1.83
C GLY A 47 1.28 -11.60 1.35
N HIS A 48 2.37 -10.86 1.12
CA HIS A 48 3.70 -11.42 0.78
C HIS A 48 3.77 -12.32 -0.48
N THR A 49 2.78 -12.19 -1.37
CA THR A 49 2.73 -12.91 -2.64
C THR A 49 3.32 -12.10 -3.79
N ASP A 50 3.38 -10.77 -3.68
CA ASP A 50 3.71 -9.85 -4.77
C ASP A 50 5.15 -9.96 -5.27
N TYR A 51 6.13 -10.02 -4.35
CA TYR A 51 7.53 -10.30 -4.69
C TYR A 51 7.79 -11.79 -4.99
N ASN A 52 6.79 -12.65 -4.84
CA ASN A 52 6.80 -14.05 -5.26
C ASN A 52 6.08 -14.27 -6.60
N ASP A 53 5.87 -13.21 -7.39
CA ASP A 53 5.12 -13.20 -8.65
C ASP A 53 3.64 -13.66 -8.52
N GLY A 54 3.11 -13.62 -7.31
CA GLY A 54 1.79 -14.11 -6.96
C GLY A 54 0.63 -13.20 -7.34
N LEU A 55 -0.50 -13.41 -6.68
CA LEU A 55 -1.75 -12.70 -6.87
C LEU A 55 -2.05 -11.82 -5.65
N CYS A 56 -2.63 -10.65 -5.88
CA CYS A 56 -3.05 -9.77 -4.79
C CYS A 56 -4.45 -9.22 -5.04
N LEU A 57 -5.18 -8.91 -3.96
CA LEU A 57 -6.50 -8.26 -4.03
C LEU A 57 -6.54 -6.97 -3.19
N PRO A 58 -5.74 -5.94 -3.54
CA PRO A 58 -5.73 -4.69 -2.80
C PRO A 58 -6.90 -3.76 -3.09
N LYS A 59 -7.04 -2.78 -2.20
CA LYS A 59 -7.97 -1.66 -2.35
C LYS A 59 -7.40 -0.36 -1.78
N ALA A 60 -7.44 0.70 -2.59
CA ALA A 60 -7.20 2.07 -2.13
C ALA A 60 -8.28 2.56 -1.15
N ILE A 61 -7.87 3.30 -0.13
CA ILE A 61 -8.72 3.87 0.93
C ILE A 61 -8.77 5.40 0.83
N ASP A 62 -9.77 6.02 1.46
CA ASP A 62 -9.96 7.48 1.55
C ASP A 62 -9.06 8.13 2.62
N ARG A 63 -7.79 7.72 2.64
CA ARG A 63 -6.69 8.43 3.28
C ARG A 63 -5.70 8.76 2.19
N HIS A 64 -5.18 9.97 2.13
CA HIS A 64 -4.44 10.50 1.01
C HIS A 64 -3.17 11.23 1.41
N VAL A 65 -2.23 11.24 0.47
CA VAL A 65 -1.13 12.19 0.39
C VAL A 65 -1.47 13.19 -0.72
N ALA A 66 -1.41 14.47 -0.41
CA ALA A 66 -1.51 15.56 -1.37
C ALA A 66 -0.14 16.18 -1.62
N VAL A 67 0.17 16.43 -2.89
CA VAL A 67 1.38 17.14 -3.32
C VAL A 67 0.96 18.36 -4.14
N ALA A 68 1.17 19.55 -3.60
CA ALA A 68 1.07 20.80 -4.35
C ALA A 68 2.43 21.12 -4.97
N ALA A 69 2.44 21.53 -6.24
CA ALA A 69 3.66 21.62 -7.03
C ALA A 69 3.63 22.84 -7.97
N GLU A 70 4.76 23.55 -8.01
CA GLU A 70 5.04 24.65 -8.92
C GLU A 70 6.40 24.47 -9.60
N PRO A 71 6.51 24.81 -10.90
CA PRO A 71 7.78 24.66 -11.61
C PRO A 71 8.81 25.68 -11.12
N ARG A 72 10.09 25.36 -11.35
CA ARG A 72 11.22 26.28 -11.14
C ARG A 72 11.97 26.48 -12.46
N GLU A 73 12.73 27.56 -12.54
CA GLU A 73 13.61 27.85 -13.68
C GLU A 73 14.93 27.04 -13.64
N ASP A 74 15.31 26.52 -12.46
CA ASP A 74 16.44 25.61 -12.29
C ASP A 74 15.99 24.14 -12.27
N ASP A 75 16.93 23.21 -12.14
CA ASP A 75 16.69 21.76 -12.11
C ASP A 75 16.54 21.19 -10.69
N ARG A 76 16.55 22.07 -9.68
CA ARG A 76 16.50 21.70 -8.27
C ARG A 76 15.09 21.36 -7.83
N ILE A 77 15.00 20.45 -6.87
CA ILE A 77 13.76 20.14 -6.17
C ILE A 77 13.84 20.73 -4.76
N ARG A 78 12.81 21.48 -4.36
CA ARG A 78 12.61 21.95 -2.99
C ARG A 78 11.30 21.37 -2.50
N VAL A 79 11.32 20.69 -1.37
CA VAL A 79 10.14 20.03 -0.81
C VAL A 79 9.93 20.50 0.61
N TYR A 80 8.72 20.92 0.93
CA TYR A 80 8.27 21.18 2.29
C TYR A 80 7.31 20.07 2.73
N ALA A 81 7.67 19.34 3.79
CA ALA A 81 6.82 18.34 4.40
C ALA A 81 6.02 19.00 5.55
N THR A 82 4.73 19.27 5.31
CA THR A 82 3.90 20.05 6.26
C THR A 82 3.77 19.37 7.62
N ASP A 83 3.79 18.05 7.64
CA ASP A 83 3.51 17.25 8.83
C ASP A 83 4.72 17.18 9.78
N PHE A 84 5.91 17.48 9.25
CA PHE A 84 7.17 17.52 10.00
C PHE A 84 7.70 18.95 10.19
N ASP A 85 7.13 19.94 9.51
CA ASP A 85 7.67 21.30 9.41
C ASP A 85 9.14 21.32 8.94
N GLU A 86 9.44 20.48 7.94
CA GLU A 86 10.80 20.29 7.42
C GLU A 86 10.88 20.64 5.94
N THR A 87 12.01 21.24 5.54
CA THR A 87 12.32 21.51 4.12
C THR A 87 13.56 20.74 3.68
N ALA A 88 13.46 20.03 2.56
CA ALA A 88 14.58 19.44 1.86
C ALA A 88 14.83 20.17 0.53
N THR A 89 16.09 20.29 0.13
CA THR A 89 16.47 20.84 -1.18
C THR A 89 17.60 20.04 -1.76
N PHE A 90 17.47 19.61 -3.00
CA PHE A 90 18.46 18.76 -3.67
C PHE A 90 18.51 19.03 -5.18
N ALA A 91 19.70 18.86 -5.76
CA ALA A 91 19.96 18.89 -7.19
C ALA A 91 19.84 17.47 -7.79
N PRO A 92 19.77 17.33 -9.13
CA PRO A 92 19.80 16.01 -9.75
C PRO A 92 21.06 15.21 -9.34
N GLY A 93 20.88 13.97 -8.90
CA GLY A 93 21.97 13.07 -8.49
C GLY A 93 22.39 13.19 -7.02
N ASP A 94 21.87 14.15 -6.27
CA ASP A 94 22.01 14.18 -4.81
C ASP A 94 21.23 13.02 -4.18
N GLY A 95 21.75 12.45 -3.09
CA GLY A 95 21.12 11.36 -2.33
C GLY A 95 20.62 11.83 -0.96
N PRO A 96 19.47 12.53 -0.87
CA PRO A 96 18.88 12.86 0.42
C PRO A 96 18.40 11.60 1.14
N THR A 97 18.25 11.68 2.47
CA THR A 97 17.78 10.58 3.32
C THR A 97 16.35 10.80 3.80
N GLY A 98 15.77 9.79 4.44
CA GLY A 98 14.41 9.87 5.01
C GLY A 98 13.34 10.06 3.94
N TRP A 99 12.29 10.83 4.26
CA TRP A 99 11.16 11.07 3.36
C TRP A 99 11.56 11.71 2.02
N ALA A 100 12.63 12.51 2.00
CA ALA A 100 13.11 13.17 0.79
C ALA A 100 13.77 12.19 -0.21
N ALA A 101 14.23 11.02 0.25
CA ALA A 101 14.78 9.98 -0.60
C ALA A 101 13.74 9.46 -1.62
N TYR A 102 12.50 9.26 -1.20
CA TYR A 102 11.40 8.84 -2.07
C TYR A 102 11.14 9.86 -3.18
N VAL A 103 11.15 11.17 -2.84
CA VAL A 103 10.97 12.24 -3.82
C VAL A 103 12.12 12.25 -4.83
N ALA A 104 13.36 12.19 -4.34
CA ALA A 104 14.55 12.21 -5.18
C ALA A 104 14.59 10.99 -6.13
N ALA A 105 14.26 9.81 -5.62
CA ALA A 105 14.23 8.58 -6.41
C ALA A 105 13.20 8.65 -7.54
N VAL A 106 11.96 9.09 -7.25
CA VAL A 106 10.90 9.22 -8.26
C VAL A 106 11.27 10.25 -9.33
N VAL A 107 11.75 11.42 -8.92
CA VAL A 107 12.19 12.46 -9.87
C VAL A 107 13.36 11.97 -10.71
N GLY A 108 14.31 11.25 -10.11
CA GLY A 108 15.47 10.65 -10.80
C GLY A 108 15.04 9.69 -11.90
N VAL A 109 14.21 8.70 -11.55
CA VAL A 109 13.65 7.71 -12.49
C VAL A 109 12.91 8.40 -13.64
N LEU A 110 12.05 9.39 -13.35
CA LEU A 110 11.30 10.08 -14.39
C LEU A 110 12.20 10.92 -15.32
N ARG A 111 13.35 11.42 -14.84
CA ARG A 111 14.30 12.23 -15.62
C ARG A 111 15.16 11.44 -16.59
N GLU A 112 15.22 10.12 -16.47
CA GLU A 112 16.02 9.28 -17.37
C GLU A 112 15.55 9.34 -18.83
N ASP A 113 14.25 9.51 -19.04
CA ASP A 113 13.60 9.46 -20.36
C ASP A 113 12.60 10.61 -20.60
N ARG A 114 12.42 11.54 -19.65
CA ARG A 114 11.51 12.69 -19.78
C ARG A 114 12.15 14.00 -19.30
N ALA A 115 11.74 15.10 -19.92
CA ALA A 115 12.14 16.45 -19.52
C ALA A 115 11.32 16.91 -18.30
N ILE A 116 11.69 16.44 -17.11
CA ILE A 116 11.06 16.83 -15.84
C ILE A 116 11.75 18.07 -15.27
N PRO A 117 11.03 19.19 -15.04
CA PRO A 117 11.62 20.44 -14.57
C PRO A 117 12.10 20.35 -13.10
N GLY A 118 12.79 21.38 -12.60
CA GLY A 118 12.85 21.63 -11.16
C GLY A 118 11.48 22.05 -10.63
N ALA A 119 11.26 21.91 -9.32
CA ALA A 119 9.98 22.21 -8.70
C ALA A 119 10.10 22.60 -7.22
N ASN A 120 9.20 23.49 -6.78
CA ASN A 120 8.84 23.61 -5.37
C ASN A 120 7.64 22.69 -5.12
N LEU A 121 7.71 21.87 -4.08
CA LEU A 121 6.68 20.89 -3.70
C LEU A 121 6.30 21.10 -2.23
N ALA A 122 5.03 20.96 -1.90
CA ALA A 122 4.58 20.80 -0.53
C ALA A 122 3.76 19.52 -0.39
N ILE A 123 4.08 18.72 0.62
CA ILE A 123 3.50 17.41 0.88
C ILE A 123 2.71 17.47 2.19
N ALA A 124 1.44 17.07 2.14
CA ALA A 124 0.60 16.86 3.31
C ALA A 124 -0.02 15.46 3.27
N SER A 125 -0.17 14.81 4.43
CA SER A 125 -0.77 13.49 4.54
C SER A 125 -1.86 13.44 5.61
N ASN A 126 -2.85 12.59 5.37
CA ASN A 126 -3.70 12.03 6.42
C ASN A 126 -3.66 10.48 6.43
N VAL A 127 -2.77 9.87 5.64
CA VAL A 127 -2.41 8.44 5.76
C VAL A 127 -1.59 8.28 7.04
N PRO A 128 -2.01 7.43 8.01
CA PRO A 128 -1.23 7.19 9.21
C PRO A 128 0.19 6.70 8.89
N SER A 129 1.19 7.42 9.40
CA SER A 129 2.59 7.11 9.17
C SER A 129 2.97 5.80 9.86
N GLY A 130 3.71 4.93 9.16
CA GLY A 130 4.18 3.65 9.72
C GLY A 130 3.10 2.59 9.94
N ALA A 131 1.83 2.87 9.62
CA ALA A 131 0.72 1.98 9.90
C ALA A 131 0.57 0.81 8.88
N GLY A 132 1.49 0.64 7.95
CA GLY A 132 1.40 -0.41 6.91
C GLY A 132 0.38 -0.13 5.80
N LEU A 133 -0.01 1.14 5.60
CA LEU A 133 -1.05 1.58 4.63
C LEU A 133 -0.48 2.21 3.34
N SER A 134 0.80 1.95 3.04
CA SER A 134 1.54 2.49 1.87
C SER A 134 1.65 4.01 1.82
N SER A 135 2.06 4.64 2.91
CA SER A 135 2.41 6.06 2.87
C SER A 135 3.56 6.36 1.90
N SER A 136 4.56 5.45 1.76
CA SER A 136 5.66 5.62 0.79
C SER A 136 5.15 5.64 -0.65
N ALA A 137 4.43 4.61 -1.09
CA ALA A 137 3.88 4.57 -2.45
C ALA A 137 2.88 5.71 -2.72
N ALA A 138 2.11 6.16 -1.71
CA ALA A 138 1.26 7.34 -1.86
C ALA A 138 2.08 8.61 -2.13
N ILE A 139 3.19 8.83 -1.40
CA ILE A 139 4.12 9.93 -1.67
C ILE A 139 4.70 9.80 -3.08
N GLU A 140 5.19 8.62 -3.44
CA GLU A 140 5.82 8.38 -4.75
C GLU A 140 4.88 8.70 -5.91
N LEU A 141 3.66 8.16 -5.88
CA LEU A 141 2.67 8.35 -6.93
C LEU A 141 2.18 9.80 -6.97
N ALA A 142 1.99 10.46 -5.82
CA ALA A 142 1.57 11.86 -5.79
C ALA A 142 2.66 12.79 -6.36
N VAL A 143 3.92 12.60 -5.95
CA VAL A 143 5.07 13.33 -6.50
C VAL A 143 5.19 13.07 -7.99
N GLY A 144 5.25 11.79 -8.39
CA GLY A 144 5.43 11.44 -9.80
C GLY A 144 4.30 11.98 -10.67
N LYS A 145 3.05 11.92 -10.21
CA LYS A 145 1.91 12.49 -10.94
C LYS A 145 1.98 14.01 -11.05
N ALA A 146 2.35 14.72 -9.98
CA ALA A 146 2.53 16.17 -10.01
C ALA A 146 3.65 16.59 -10.98
N MET A 147 4.78 15.89 -10.97
CA MET A 147 5.93 16.18 -11.84
C MET A 147 5.64 15.88 -13.32
N VAL A 148 4.92 14.79 -13.62
CA VAL A 148 4.44 14.50 -14.98
C VAL A 148 3.52 15.61 -15.47
N GLU A 149 2.60 16.08 -14.62
CA GLU A 149 1.69 17.17 -14.98
C GLU A 149 2.44 18.49 -15.22
N LEU A 150 3.39 18.87 -14.34
CA LEU A 150 4.21 20.07 -14.50
C LEU A 150 5.06 20.06 -15.78
N SER A 151 5.52 18.88 -16.21
CA SER A 151 6.30 18.75 -17.45
C SER A 151 5.44 18.81 -18.72
N GLY A 152 4.11 18.71 -18.60
CA GLY A 152 3.20 18.57 -19.74
C GLY A 152 3.38 17.26 -20.51
N THR A 153 4.09 16.29 -19.94
CA THR A 153 4.29 14.96 -20.55
C THR A 153 3.10 14.06 -20.23
N VAL A 154 2.91 13.02 -21.06
CA VAL A 154 1.87 12.01 -20.83
C VAL A 154 2.51 10.74 -20.33
N LEU A 155 2.01 10.24 -19.19
CA LEU A 155 2.39 8.94 -18.65
C LEU A 155 1.11 8.21 -18.23
N SER A 156 1.00 6.93 -18.61
CA SER A 156 -0.12 6.11 -18.16
C SER A 156 0.00 5.88 -16.65
N LYS A 157 -1.13 5.61 -15.97
CA LYS A 157 -1.11 5.29 -14.53
C LYS A 157 -0.28 4.03 -14.24
N THR A 158 -0.25 3.07 -15.18
CA THR A 158 0.54 1.85 -15.05
C THR A 158 2.03 2.13 -15.18
N ASP A 159 2.45 2.94 -16.16
CA ASP A 159 3.85 3.32 -16.32
C ASP A 159 4.34 4.20 -15.17
N LEU A 160 3.46 5.05 -14.63
CA LEU A 160 3.75 5.83 -13.43
C LEU A 160 3.94 4.93 -12.20
N ALA A 161 3.07 3.94 -12.00
CA ALA A 161 3.23 2.97 -10.92
C ALA A 161 4.53 2.17 -11.06
N LEU A 162 4.89 1.76 -12.27
CA LEU A 162 6.16 1.06 -12.54
C LEU A 162 7.39 1.95 -12.29
N ALA A 163 7.32 3.23 -12.65
CA ALA A 163 8.38 4.20 -12.35
C ALA A 163 8.56 4.36 -10.83
N CYS A 164 7.46 4.47 -10.08
CA CYS A 164 7.51 4.58 -8.61
C CYS A 164 8.05 3.31 -7.96
N TRP A 165 7.61 2.13 -8.42
CA TRP A 165 8.14 0.85 -7.94
C TRP A 165 9.65 0.73 -8.20
N ARG A 166 10.11 1.15 -9.39
CA ARG A 166 11.54 1.20 -9.69
C ARG A 166 12.28 2.17 -8.78
N ALA A 167 11.70 3.34 -8.50
CA ALA A 167 12.28 4.33 -7.60
C ALA A 167 12.45 3.78 -6.17
N GLU A 168 11.47 3.05 -5.64
CA GLU A 168 11.57 2.45 -4.30
C GLU A 168 12.67 1.37 -4.25
N ARG A 169 12.73 0.51 -5.27
CA ARG A 169 13.73 -0.57 -5.35
C ARG A 169 15.15 -0.07 -5.58
N GLU A 170 15.36 0.78 -6.58
CA GLU A 170 16.69 1.21 -7.03
C GLU A 170 17.20 2.43 -6.27
N GLY A 171 16.29 3.33 -5.88
CA GLY A 171 16.64 4.59 -5.22
C GLY A 171 16.63 4.50 -3.70
N VAL A 172 15.61 3.86 -3.11
CA VAL A 172 15.48 3.72 -1.65
C VAL A 172 16.10 2.42 -1.14
N GLY A 173 16.07 1.35 -1.95
CA GLY A 173 16.70 0.07 -1.63
C GLY A 173 15.78 -0.94 -0.93
N VAL A 174 14.46 -0.81 -1.07
CA VAL A 174 13.49 -1.75 -0.50
C VAL A 174 13.12 -2.80 -1.55
N GLU A 175 13.29 -4.09 -1.27
CA GLU A 175 12.96 -5.18 -2.20
C GLU A 175 11.46 -5.51 -2.23
N CYS A 176 10.62 -4.48 -2.37
CA CYS A 176 9.16 -4.62 -2.43
C CYS A 176 8.69 -5.19 -3.77
N GLY A 177 7.53 -5.85 -3.75
CA GLY A 177 6.77 -6.15 -4.96
C GLY A 177 5.99 -4.94 -5.48
N ILE A 178 5.20 -5.15 -6.54
CA ILE A 178 4.50 -4.05 -7.23
C ILE A 178 3.16 -3.66 -6.58
N LEU A 179 2.74 -4.36 -5.52
CA LEU A 179 1.39 -4.30 -4.97
C LEU A 179 0.98 -2.86 -4.63
N ASP A 180 1.84 -2.16 -3.91
CA ASP A 180 1.54 -0.85 -3.35
C ASP A 180 1.34 0.19 -4.45
N GLN A 181 2.31 0.31 -5.36
CA GLN A 181 2.26 1.28 -6.45
C GLN A 181 1.11 0.99 -7.41
N PHE A 182 0.82 -0.29 -7.68
CA PHE A 182 -0.32 -0.65 -8.53
C PHE A 182 -1.65 -0.34 -7.84
N ALA A 183 -1.79 -0.65 -6.54
CA ALA A 183 -3.00 -0.33 -5.80
C ALA A 183 -3.25 1.19 -5.74
N VAL A 184 -2.24 1.96 -5.35
CA VAL A 184 -2.28 3.43 -5.25
C VAL A 184 -2.51 4.08 -6.61
N GLY A 185 -1.90 3.53 -7.67
CA GLY A 185 -2.03 4.06 -9.02
C GLY A 185 -3.35 3.72 -9.70
N LEU A 186 -3.82 2.48 -9.57
CA LEU A 186 -4.79 1.89 -10.51
C LEU A 186 -6.17 1.58 -9.91
N CYS A 187 -6.35 1.63 -8.59
CA CYS A 187 -7.67 1.41 -7.99
C CYS A 187 -8.72 2.38 -8.53
N LYS A 188 -9.97 1.91 -8.63
CA LYS A 188 -11.13 2.73 -8.99
C LYS A 188 -12.17 2.70 -7.87
N PRO A 189 -13.06 3.70 -7.77
CA PRO A 189 -14.19 3.63 -6.83
C PRO A 189 -14.96 2.32 -6.98
N ASP A 190 -15.52 1.82 -5.88
CA ASP A 190 -16.42 0.64 -5.84
C ASP A 190 -15.86 -0.68 -6.40
N THR A 191 -14.56 -0.76 -6.65
CA THR A 191 -13.87 -1.97 -7.13
C THR A 191 -12.63 -2.26 -6.30
N ALA A 192 -12.33 -3.55 -6.07
CA ALA A 192 -11.00 -4.03 -5.68
C ALA A 192 -10.14 -4.25 -6.94
N LEU A 193 -8.82 -4.27 -6.78
CA LEU A 193 -7.88 -4.54 -7.87
C LEU A 193 -7.39 -5.98 -7.74
N PHE A 194 -7.81 -6.89 -8.61
CA PHE A 194 -7.20 -8.22 -8.71
C PHE A 194 -5.94 -8.10 -9.57
N LEU A 195 -4.78 -8.31 -8.97
CA LEU A 195 -3.47 -8.06 -9.57
C LEU A 195 -2.69 -9.36 -9.70
N ASP A 196 -2.21 -9.65 -10.91
CA ASP A 196 -1.21 -10.67 -11.15
C ASP A 196 0.18 -10.03 -11.21
N CYS A 197 1.01 -10.26 -10.20
CA CYS A 197 2.28 -9.56 -10.04
C CYS A 197 3.33 -9.97 -11.06
N ARG A 198 3.23 -11.19 -11.59
CA ARG A 198 4.08 -11.73 -12.66
C ARG A 198 3.87 -11.02 -13.98
N THR A 199 2.63 -11.06 -14.46
CA THR A 199 2.24 -10.58 -15.79
C THR A 199 1.91 -9.10 -15.79
N ARG A 200 1.70 -8.52 -14.59
CA ARG A 200 1.21 -7.15 -14.36
C ARG A 200 -0.20 -6.92 -14.91
N ALA A 201 -0.90 -8.01 -15.26
CA ALA A 201 -2.30 -7.95 -15.64
C ALA A 201 -3.14 -7.64 -14.40
N PHE A 202 -4.19 -6.85 -14.59
CA PHE A 202 -5.10 -6.50 -13.50
C PHE A 202 -6.54 -6.43 -13.98
N GLU A 203 -7.46 -6.71 -13.05
CA GLU A 203 -8.90 -6.62 -13.22
C GLU A 203 -9.50 -5.76 -12.10
N HIS A 204 -10.44 -4.88 -12.46
CA HIS A 204 -11.25 -4.14 -11.50
C HIS A 204 -12.46 -4.99 -11.11
N VAL A 205 -12.37 -5.63 -9.95
CA VAL A 205 -13.41 -6.53 -9.43
C VAL A 205 -14.47 -5.70 -8.70
N PRO A 206 -15.74 -5.68 -9.16
CA PRO A 206 -16.80 -4.93 -8.49
C PRO A 206 -17.03 -5.41 -7.06
N ILE A 207 -17.21 -4.46 -6.14
CA ILE A 207 -17.66 -4.75 -4.78
C ILE A 207 -19.19 -4.67 -4.80
N ALA A 208 -19.85 -5.80 -5.02
CA ALA A 208 -21.30 -5.89 -5.28
C ALA A 208 -22.14 -5.84 -3.99
N GLY A 209 -22.01 -4.77 -3.20
CA GLY A 209 -22.77 -4.60 -1.96
C GLY A 209 -22.37 -3.37 -1.16
N ASP A 210 -23.14 -3.06 -0.12
CA ASP A 210 -22.81 -2.00 0.82
C ASP A 210 -21.86 -2.56 1.90
N VAL A 211 -20.56 -2.35 1.71
CA VAL A 211 -19.52 -2.78 2.63
C VAL A 211 -18.61 -1.61 3.01
N GLY A 212 -18.20 -1.61 4.26
CA GLY A 212 -17.20 -0.70 4.80
C GLY A 212 -15.87 -1.39 5.04
N ILE A 213 -14.82 -0.59 5.15
CA ILE A 213 -13.49 -1.04 5.56
C ILE A 213 -13.20 -0.38 6.91
N LEU A 214 -12.86 -1.19 7.92
CA LEU A 214 -12.26 -0.68 9.15
C LEU A 214 -10.76 -0.95 9.11
N VAL A 215 -9.99 0.01 9.60
CA VAL A 215 -8.57 -0.16 9.84
C VAL A 215 -8.33 0.00 11.33
N VAL A 216 -7.67 -0.99 11.93
CA VAL A 216 -7.20 -0.96 13.31
C VAL A 216 -5.68 -0.85 13.27
N ASP A 217 -5.17 0.36 13.50
CA ASP A 217 -3.73 0.61 13.65
C ASP A 217 -3.33 0.21 15.07
N THR A 218 -2.36 -0.70 15.20
CA THR A 218 -1.86 -1.16 16.50
C THR A 218 -1.06 -0.09 17.24
N GLY A 219 -0.60 0.95 16.53
CA GLY A 219 0.34 1.94 17.06
C GLY A 219 1.75 1.40 17.30
N VAL A 220 2.02 0.16 16.86
CA VAL A 220 3.34 -0.46 16.84
C VAL A 220 3.89 -0.36 15.43
N SER A 221 5.11 0.17 15.30
CA SER A 221 5.80 0.24 14.01
C SER A 221 7.23 -0.27 14.15
N HIS A 222 7.64 -1.05 13.15
CA HIS A 222 9.03 -1.40 12.88
C HIS A 222 9.32 -0.98 11.44
N GLU A 223 10.46 -0.34 11.19
CA GLU A 223 10.84 0.01 9.82
C GLU A 223 10.93 -1.28 8.98
N LEU A 224 10.35 -1.27 7.78
CA LEU A 224 10.29 -2.46 6.92
C LEU A 224 11.66 -3.10 6.69
N ALA A 225 12.69 -2.27 6.49
CA ALA A 225 14.08 -2.72 6.33
C ALA A 225 14.63 -3.46 7.56
N ASP A 226 14.19 -3.07 8.76
CA ASP A 226 14.64 -3.61 10.05
C ASP A 226 13.72 -4.72 10.60
N SER A 227 12.54 -4.91 10.00
CA SER A 227 11.47 -5.79 10.50
C SER A 227 11.62 -7.28 10.15
N GLY A 228 12.59 -7.67 9.32
CA GLY A 228 12.74 -9.04 8.82
C GLY A 228 12.02 -9.30 7.48
N TYR A 229 11.43 -8.27 6.85
CA TYR A 229 10.81 -8.38 5.52
C TYR A 229 11.77 -8.98 4.48
N ASN A 230 13.00 -8.46 4.38
CA ASN A 230 14.00 -8.96 3.44
C ASN A 230 14.46 -10.39 3.79
N ASP A 231 14.30 -10.84 5.03
CA ASP A 231 14.57 -12.23 5.41
C ASP A 231 13.52 -13.15 4.79
N ARG A 232 12.24 -12.75 4.78
CA ARG A 232 11.16 -13.50 4.12
C ARG A 232 11.36 -13.62 2.62
N VAL A 233 11.84 -12.57 1.96
CA VAL A 233 12.22 -12.61 0.54
C VAL A 233 13.28 -13.69 0.31
N ARG A 234 14.36 -13.66 1.09
CA ARG A 234 15.47 -14.63 0.98
C ARG A 234 15.06 -16.07 1.31
N GLU A 235 14.20 -16.27 2.31
CA GLU A 235 13.65 -17.59 2.65
C GLU A 235 12.80 -18.16 1.50
N CYS A 236 12.01 -17.32 0.80
CA CYS A 236 11.24 -17.76 -0.37
C CYS A 236 12.15 -18.13 -1.55
N GLU A 237 13.21 -17.34 -1.81
CA GLU A 237 14.20 -17.65 -2.85
C GLU A 237 14.94 -18.97 -2.59
N ALA A 238 15.27 -19.23 -1.32
CA ALA A 238 15.85 -20.49 -0.89
C ALA A 238 14.89 -21.67 -1.11
N ALA A 239 13.60 -21.51 -0.77
CA ALA A 239 12.59 -22.51 -1.03
C ALA A 239 12.44 -22.83 -2.54
N VAL A 240 12.42 -21.81 -3.39
CA VAL A 240 12.40 -21.97 -4.86
C VAL A 240 13.62 -22.76 -5.34
N THR A 241 14.80 -22.45 -4.82
CA THR A 241 16.05 -23.13 -5.21
C THR A 241 16.05 -24.61 -4.84
N ALA A 242 15.57 -24.93 -3.63
CA ALA A 242 15.44 -26.31 -3.17
C ALA A 242 14.42 -27.10 -3.99
N LEU A 243 13.22 -26.54 -4.20
CA LEU A 243 12.17 -27.19 -5.00
C LEU A 243 12.63 -27.43 -6.45
N ARG A 244 13.23 -26.42 -7.10
CA ARG A 244 13.78 -26.55 -8.45
C ARG A 244 14.81 -27.66 -8.58
N SER A 245 15.56 -27.95 -7.51
CA SER A 245 16.55 -29.03 -7.49
C SER A 245 15.93 -30.42 -7.28
N ALA A 246 14.73 -30.46 -6.70
CA ALA A 246 14.03 -31.69 -6.33
C ALA A 246 12.99 -32.16 -7.35
N THR A 247 12.58 -31.29 -8.29
CA THR A 247 11.57 -31.59 -9.31
C THR A 247 12.07 -31.37 -10.74
N GLU A 248 11.42 -32.02 -11.71
CA GLU A 248 11.64 -31.76 -13.14
C GLU A 248 10.85 -30.55 -13.66
N THR A 249 9.92 -30.03 -12.84
CA THR A 249 9.12 -28.84 -13.17
C THR A 249 9.98 -27.57 -13.18
N GLU A 250 9.82 -26.75 -14.21
CA GLU A 250 10.46 -25.44 -14.28
C GLU A 250 9.79 -24.48 -13.28
N ILE A 251 10.45 -24.25 -12.14
CA ILE A 251 9.98 -23.32 -11.10
C ILE A 251 10.82 -22.05 -11.16
N ARG A 252 10.22 -20.90 -11.49
CA ARG A 252 10.89 -19.58 -11.48
C ARG A 252 10.67 -18.85 -10.17
N SER A 253 9.46 -18.95 -9.63
CA SER A 253 9.05 -18.41 -8.34
C SER A 253 8.02 -19.33 -7.69
N LEU A 254 7.65 -19.06 -6.42
CA LEU A 254 6.65 -19.86 -5.71
C LEU A 254 5.28 -19.85 -6.38
N ARG A 255 5.01 -18.90 -7.28
CA ARG A 255 3.82 -18.90 -8.13
C ARG A 255 3.74 -20.07 -9.13
N ASP A 256 4.84 -20.76 -9.42
CA ASP A 256 4.83 -21.98 -10.26
C ASP A 256 4.59 -23.27 -9.46
N VAL A 257 4.45 -23.16 -8.14
CA VAL A 257 4.34 -24.31 -7.25
C VAL A 257 2.88 -24.50 -6.86
N GLU A 258 2.33 -25.65 -7.27
CA GLU A 258 1.03 -26.13 -6.81
C GLU A 258 1.17 -26.89 -5.49
N GLU A 259 0.08 -27.02 -4.72
CA GLU A 259 0.10 -27.66 -3.39
C GLU A 259 0.61 -29.12 -3.46
N ASP A 260 0.23 -29.87 -4.49
CA ASP A 260 0.66 -31.26 -4.68
C ASP A 260 2.16 -31.40 -4.94
N VAL A 261 2.75 -30.46 -5.69
CA VAL A 261 4.20 -30.36 -5.94
C VAL A 261 4.92 -30.04 -4.63
N LEU A 262 4.41 -29.10 -3.84
CA LEU A 262 5.00 -28.73 -2.56
C LEU A 262 5.01 -29.91 -1.59
N GLU A 263 3.88 -30.61 -1.44
CA GLU A 263 3.76 -31.77 -0.55
C GLU A 263 4.64 -32.94 -1.01
N THR A 264 4.70 -33.21 -2.32
CA THR A 264 5.53 -34.29 -2.88
C THR A 264 7.03 -34.07 -2.63
N HIS A 265 7.46 -32.80 -2.60
CA HIS A 265 8.85 -32.42 -2.45
C HIS A 265 9.16 -31.75 -1.09
N ALA A 266 8.30 -31.93 -0.09
CA ALA A 266 8.46 -31.32 1.23
C ALA A 266 9.81 -31.71 1.90
N ASP A 267 10.27 -32.95 1.72
CA ASP A 267 11.55 -33.44 2.25
C ASP A 267 12.79 -32.71 1.70
N ALA A 268 12.65 -31.95 0.60
CA ALA A 268 13.72 -31.13 0.04
C ALA A 268 13.88 -29.77 0.75
N LEU A 269 12.91 -29.38 1.55
CA LEU A 269 12.85 -28.11 2.27
C LEU A 269 13.12 -28.35 3.75
N ASP A 270 13.82 -27.41 4.39
CA ASP A 270 13.75 -27.35 5.86
C ASP A 270 12.38 -26.81 6.30
N ASP A 271 12.10 -26.96 7.59
CA ASP A 271 10.82 -26.58 8.20
C ASP A 271 10.45 -25.11 7.96
N VAL A 272 11.43 -24.19 8.00
CA VAL A 272 11.18 -22.76 7.76
C VAL A 272 10.81 -22.52 6.31
N HIS A 273 11.62 -22.99 5.36
CA HIS A 273 11.39 -22.81 3.94
C HIS A 273 10.08 -23.48 3.47
N TYR A 274 9.75 -24.65 4.02
CA TYR A 274 8.47 -25.31 3.76
C TYR A 274 7.29 -24.46 4.23
N ARG A 275 7.32 -23.91 5.46
CA ARG A 275 6.26 -23.02 5.94
C ARG A 275 6.12 -21.76 5.08
N ARG A 276 7.23 -21.11 4.69
CA ARG A 276 7.18 -19.93 3.79
C ARG A 276 6.59 -20.27 2.43
N ALA A 277 6.99 -21.39 1.85
CA ALA A 277 6.44 -21.86 0.58
C ALA A 277 4.94 -22.16 0.69
N ARG A 278 4.53 -22.89 1.74
CA ARG A 278 3.13 -23.24 2.00
C ARG A 278 2.24 -22.01 2.12
N HIS A 279 2.70 -20.98 2.84
CA HIS A 279 1.99 -19.70 2.91
C HIS A 279 1.73 -19.15 1.52
N VAL A 280 2.79 -18.95 0.71
CA VAL A 280 2.66 -18.29 -0.60
C VAL A 280 1.78 -19.10 -1.56
N VAL A 281 1.92 -20.42 -1.60
CA VAL A 281 1.11 -21.31 -2.45
C VAL A 281 -0.36 -21.20 -2.08
N THR A 282 -0.70 -21.44 -0.81
CA THR A 282 -2.09 -21.43 -0.35
C THR A 282 -2.70 -20.02 -0.30
N GLU A 283 -1.87 -18.97 -0.16
CA GLU A 283 -2.34 -17.59 -0.20
C GLU A 283 -2.77 -17.17 -1.61
N ASN A 284 -2.08 -17.63 -2.67
CA ASN A 284 -2.52 -17.37 -4.05
C ASN A 284 -3.92 -17.96 -4.31
N GLU A 285 -4.20 -19.16 -3.80
CA GLU A 285 -5.53 -19.79 -3.89
C GLU A 285 -6.59 -19.01 -3.10
N ARG A 286 -6.22 -18.49 -1.92
CA ARG A 286 -7.09 -17.60 -1.14
C ARG A 286 -7.41 -16.31 -1.87
N VAL A 287 -6.48 -15.75 -2.65
CA VAL A 287 -6.73 -14.55 -3.46
C VAL A 287 -7.75 -14.84 -4.57
N VAL A 288 -7.62 -15.97 -5.27
CA VAL A 288 -8.60 -16.39 -6.29
C VAL A 288 -9.98 -16.60 -5.65
N SER A 289 -10.01 -17.34 -4.54
CA SER A 289 -11.26 -17.62 -3.80
C SER A 289 -11.92 -16.34 -3.28
N GLY A 290 -11.13 -15.41 -2.74
CA GLY A 290 -11.59 -14.11 -2.27
C GLY A 290 -12.12 -13.25 -3.41
N ARG A 291 -11.46 -13.25 -4.58
CA ARG A 291 -11.94 -12.57 -5.78
C ARG A 291 -13.29 -13.14 -6.24
N ASP A 292 -13.42 -14.46 -6.33
CA ASP A 292 -14.66 -15.09 -6.80
C ASP A 292 -15.82 -14.87 -5.82
N ALA A 293 -15.54 -14.93 -4.51
CA ALA A 293 -16.52 -14.58 -3.48
C ALA A 293 -16.96 -13.10 -3.55
N LEU A 294 -16.02 -12.18 -3.82
CA LEU A 294 -16.32 -10.77 -3.99
C LEU A 294 -17.23 -10.50 -5.19
N VAL A 295 -16.96 -11.16 -6.33
CA VAL A 295 -17.81 -11.11 -7.53
C VAL A 295 -19.21 -11.66 -7.24
N ALA A 296 -19.31 -12.72 -6.43
CA ALA A 296 -20.58 -13.33 -6.06
C ALA A 296 -21.36 -12.56 -4.98
N GLY A 297 -20.77 -11.53 -4.35
CA GLY A 297 -21.35 -10.83 -3.20
C GLY A 297 -21.40 -11.68 -1.92
N GLU A 298 -20.58 -12.72 -1.85
CA GLU A 298 -20.51 -13.66 -0.72
C GLU A 298 -19.51 -13.16 0.33
N PHE A 299 -19.82 -12.03 0.97
CA PHE A 299 -18.88 -11.32 1.86
C PHE A 299 -18.42 -12.15 3.07
N ASP A 300 -19.25 -13.05 3.58
CA ASP A 300 -18.83 -14.01 4.63
C ASP A 300 -17.68 -14.91 4.15
N ARG A 301 -17.67 -15.31 2.87
CA ARG A 301 -16.57 -16.09 2.30
C ARG A 301 -15.33 -15.25 2.05
N VAL A 302 -15.48 -13.96 1.71
CA VAL A 302 -14.35 -13.02 1.65
C VAL A 302 -13.74 -12.88 3.05
N GLY A 303 -14.56 -12.69 4.08
CA GLY A 303 -14.12 -12.61 5.47
C GLY A 303 -13.43 -13.87 5.97
N ALA A 304 -13.94 -15.05 5.63
CA ALA A 304 -13.28 -16.32 5.92
C ALA A 304 -11.90 -16.44 5.24
N ALA A 305 -11.77 -15.99 3.99
CA ALA A 305 -10.48 -15.96 3.30
C ALA A 305 -9.49 -14.97 3.96
N MET A 306 -9.97 -13.83 4.45
CA MET A 306 -9.16 -12.87 5.22
C MET A 306 -8.63 -13.50 6.49
N LEU A 307 -9.49 -14.14 7.30
CA LEU A 307 -9.09 -14.80 8.54
C LEU A 307 -8.08 -15.93 8.30
N ALA A 308 -8.32 -16.79 7.31
CA ALA A 308 -7.38 -17.85 6.95
C ALA A 308 -6.03 -17.30 6.44
N SER A 309 -6.04 -16.17 5.73
CA SER A 309 -4.81 -15.45 5.34
C SER A 309 -4.06 -14.96 6.58
N HIS A 310 -4.75 -14.41 7.58
CA HIS A 310 -4.11 -13.99 8.82
C HIS A 310 -3.47 -15.15 9.59
N GLU A 311 -4.19 -16.27 9.74
CA GLU A 311 -3.66 -17.48 10.37
C GLU A 311 -2.39 -17.96 9.66
N SER A 312 -2.39 -17.98 8.32
CA SER A 312 -1.20 -18.35 7.55
C SER A 312 -0.06 -17.34 7.72
N LEU A 313 -0.33 -16.04 7.79
CA LEU A 313 0.69 -15.02 8.05
C LEU A 313 1.30 -15.12 9.46
N ARG A 314 0.48 -15.52 10.44
CA ARG A 314 0.91 -15.72 11.82
C ARG A 314 1.73 -17.00 11.97
N ASP A 315 1.21 -18.13 11.47
CA ASP A 315 1.72 -19.46 11.78
C ASP A 315 2.75 -19.96 10.74
N ASP A 316 2.49 -19.71 9.45
CA ASP A 316 3.35 -20.18 8.35
C ASP A 316 4.36 -19.13 7.90
N TYR A 317 3.95 -17.86 7.90
CA TYR A 317 4.84 -16.79 7.47
C TYR A 317 5.52 -16.08 8.64
N GLU A 318 5.01 -16.19 9.86
CA GLU A 318 5.59 -15.59 11.07
C GLU A 318 5.92 -14.10 10.88
N VAL A 319 4.96 -13.34 10.35
CA VAL A 319 5.04 -11.88 10.19
C VAL A 319 3.99 -11.14 11.01
N SER A 320 3.17 -11.85 11.79
CA SER A 320 2.26 -11.22 12.76
C SER A 320 2.99 -10.87 14.07
N CYS A 321 2.26 -10.26 15.00
CA CYS A 321 2.69 -10.03 16.38
C CYS A 321 1.48 -10.06 17.32
N ALA A 322 1.72 -10.04 18.64
CA ALA A 322 0.66 -10.13 19.63
C ALA A 322 -0.40 -9.02 19.47
N GLU A 323 0.03 -7.81 19.12
CA GLU A 323 -0.86 -6.67 18.91
C GLU A 323 -1.71 -6.84 17.63
N LEU A 324 -1.13 -7.37 16.55
CA LEU A 324 -1.87 -7.68 15.32
C LEU A 324 -2.89 -8.79 15.56
N ASP A 325 -2.49 -9.86 16.25
CA ASP A 325 -3.35 -11.00 16.56
C ASP A 325 -4.55 -10.54 17.42
N ALA A 326 -4.28 -9.76 18.48
CA ALA A 326 -5.33 -9.18 19.33
C ALA A 326 -6.27 -8.23 18.55
N ALA A 327 -5.73 -7.45 17.62
CA ALA A 327 -6.53 -6.56 16.77
C ALA A 327 -7.42 -7.33 15.79
N VAL A 328 -6.94 -8.46 15.24
CA VAL A 328 -7.75 -9.34 14.38
C VAL A 328 -8.85 -10.01 15.19
N GLU A 329 -8.55 -10.56 16.37
CA GLU A 329 -9.53 -11.18 17.26
C GLU A 329 -10.64 -10.18 17.62
N LEU A 330 -10.27 -8.99 18.12
CA LEU A 330 -11.22 -7.92 18.46
C LEU A 330 -12.11 -7.54 17.27
N ALA A 331 -11.52 -7.36 16.08
CA ALA A 331 -12.28 -7.01 14.89
C ALA A 331 -13.22 -8.15 14.46
N ALA A 332 -12.74 -9.40 14.43
CA ALA A 332 -13.51 -10.56 13.99
C ALA A 332 -14.70 -10.89 14.91
N GLU A 333 -14.57 -10.63 16.22
CA GLU A 333 -15.64 -10.83 17.19
C GLU A 333 -16.68 -9.70 17.19
N THR A 334 -16.38 -8.58 16.53
CA THR A 334 -17.28 -7.41 16.49
C THR A 334 -18.49 -7.67 15.57
N PRO A 335 -19.74 -7.50 16.05
CA PRO A 335 -20.93 -7.74 15.23
C PRO A 335 -20.97 -6.90 13.94
N GLY A 336 -21.20 -7.58 12.82
CA GLY A 336 -21.27 -6.97 11.49
C GLY A 336 -19.94 -6.95 10.73
N VAL A 337 -18.84 -7.40 11.35
CA VAL A 337 -17.58 -7.68 10.67
C VAL A 337 -17.64 -9.06 10.01
N TYR A 338 -17.31 -9.13 8.72
CA TYR A 338 -17.24 -10.39 7.97
C TYR A 338 -15.94 -11.16 8.23
N GLY A 339 -14.84 -10.43 8.38
CA GLY A 339 -13.52 -10.98 8.69
C GLY A 339 -12.45 -9.89 8.72
N ALA A 340 -11.29 -10.24 9.27
CA ALA A 340 -10.18 -9.32 9.46
C ALA A 340 -8.83 -10.02 9.27
N ARG A 341 -7.81 -9.24 8.90
CA ARG A 341 -6.41 -9.69 8.86
C ARG A 341 -5.43 -8.54 8.98
N MET A 342 -4.19 -8.83 9.37
CA MET A 342 -3.10 -7.86 9.20
C MET A 342 -2.96 -7.40 7.73
N THR A 343 -2.53 -6.17 7.50
CA THR A 343 -2.24 -5.61 6.18
C THR A 343 -0.89 -4.88 6.18
N GLY A 344 -0.21 -4.87 5.03
CA GLY A 344 1.16 -4.38 4.92
C GLY A 344 2.19 -5.49 5.18
N GLY A 345 3.41 -5.10 5.58
CA GLY A 345 4.56 -6.00 5.73
C GLY A 345 4.63 -6.81 7.03
N GLY A 346 3.73 -6.54 8.00
CA GLY A 346 3.71 -7.22 9.30
C GLY A 346 4.64 -6.60 10.34
N PHE A 347 4.85 -7.36 11.42
CA PHE A 347 5.64 -6.97 12.59
C PHE A 347 5.10 -5.71 13.28
N GLY A 348 3.77 -5.55 13.28
CA GLY A 348 3.07 -4.33 13.67
C GLY A 348 2.30 -3.72 12.50
N GLY A 349 1.98 -2.43 12.60
CA GLY A 349 1.14 -1.73 11.63
C GLY A 349 -0.34 -1.96 11.88
N SER A 350 -1.09 -2.29 10.83
CA SER A 350 -2.56 -2.31 10.87
C SER A 350 -3.20 -3.65 10.56
N VAL A 351 -4.40 -3.82 11.08
CA VAL A 351 -5.40 -4.80 10.65
C VAL A 351 -6.42 -4.12 9.76
N VAL A 352 -6.83 -4.80 8.69
CA VAL A 352 -7.98 -4.45 7.86
C VAL A 352 -9.12 -5.42 8.14
N ALA A 353 -10.32 -4.86 8.33
CA ALA A 353 -11.55 -5.63 8.50
C ALA A 353 -12.60 -5.23 7.46
N LEU A 354 -13.27 -6.22 6.88
CA LEU A 354 -14.40 -6.03 5.98
C LEU A 354 -15.70 -6.07 6.79
N VAL A 355 -16.54 -5.04 6.65
CA VAL A 355 -17.70 -4.83 7.52
C VAL A 355 -18.94 -4.58 6.67
N ALA A 356 -20.12 -5.04 7.12
CA ALA A 356 -21.38 -4.65 6.52
C ALA A 356 -21.55 -3.12 6.61
N GLY A 357 -22.01 -2.48 5.52
CA GLY A 357 -22.11 -1.02 5.44
C GLY A 357 -23.03 -0.41 6.51
N ASP A 358 -24.13 -1.09 6.85
CA ASP A 358 -25.08 -0.70 7.90
C ASP A 358 -24.58 -0.99 9.34
N ALA A 359 -23.45 -1.67 9.46
CA ALA A 359 -22.77 -1.94 10.73
C ALA A 359 -21.52 -1.08 10.94
N LEU A 360 -21.00 -0.42 9.90
CA LEU A 360 -19.71 0.28 9.91
C LEU A 360 -19.53 1.21 11.12
N GLU A 361 -20.47 2.15 11.34
CA GLU A 361 -20.38 3.11 12.45
C GLU A 361 -20.47 2.44 13.82
N ARG A 362 -21.30 1.40 13.95
CA ARG A 362 -21.47 0.67 15.22
C ARG A 362 -20.25 -0.19 15.53
N ALA A 363 -19.68 -0.85 14.51
CA ALA A 363 -18.47 -1.64 14.63
C ALA A 363 -17.26 -0.76 14.98
N GLU A 364 -17.12 0.39 14.33
CA GLU A 364 -16.06 1.37 14.66
C GLU A 364 -16.14 1.79 16.13
N GLN A 365 -17.33 2.15 16.62
CA GLN A 365 -17.52 2.56 18.02
C GLN A 365 -17.23 1.42 19.00
N SER A 366 -17.65 0.19 18.67
CA SER A 366 -17.39 -0.99 19.50
C SER A 366 -15.89 -1.25 19.62
N ILE A 367 -15.18 -1.31 18.50
CA ILE A 367 -13.72 -1.51 18.49
C ILE A 367 -13.03 -0.37 19.22
N ARG A 368 -13.43 0.89 18.98
CA ARG A 368 -12.81 2.07 19.61
C ARG A 368 -12.89 2.04 21.13
N ALA A 369 -13.97 1.49 21.70
CA ALA A 369 -14.16 1.40 23.14
C ALA A 369 -13.19 0.39 23.81
N GLU A 370 -12.71 -0.59 23.04
CA GLU A 370 -11.97 -1.74 23.59
C GLU A 370 -10.51 -1.80 23.11
N VAL A 371 -10.20 -1.21 21.95
CA VAL A 371 -8.91 -1.34 21.26
C VAL A 371 -7.73 -0.94 22.15
N SER A 372 -7.86 0.11 22.95
CA SER A 372 -6.76 0.55 23.82
C SER A 372 -6.43 -0.45 24.94
N GLY A 373 -7.44 -1.19 25.40
CA GLY A 373 -7.32 -2.17 26.48
C GLY A 373 -6.92 -3.56 25.99
N GLN A 374 -7.35 -3.93 24.78
CA GLN A 374 -7.07 -5.25 24.20
C GLN A 374 -5.81 -5.27 23.32
N VAL A 375 -5.60 -4.24 22.51
CA VAL A 375 -4.50 -4.17 21.53
C VAL A 375 -3.33 -3.37 22.10
N GLY A 376 -3.59 -2.19 22.67
CA GLY A 376 -2.56 -1.37 23.30
C GLY A 376 -2.91 0.12 23.35
N PRO A 377 -2.26 0.91 24.21
CA PRO A 377 -2.68 2.29 24.51
C PRO A 377 -2.58 3.26 23.33
N ASN A 378 -1.78 2.93 22.32
CA ASN A 378 -1.60 3.75 21.11
C ASN A 378 -2.47 3.27 19.95
N ALA A 379 -3.20 2.17 20.10
CA ALA A 379 -3.98 1.59 19.04
C ALA A 379 -5.20 2.47 18.71
N GLN A 380 -5.50 2.60 17.42
CA GLN A 380 -6.57 3.44 16.90
C GLN A 380 -7.41 2.67 15.89
N VAL A 381 -8.69 3.02 15.81
CA VAL A 381 -9.59 2.51 14.76
C VAL A 381 -10.19 3.66 14.00
N PHE A 382 -10.26 3.50 12.68
CA PHE A 382 -10.93 4.45 11.82
C PHE A 382 -11.63 3.74 10.67
N ALA A 383 -12.82 4.24 10.33
CA ALA A 383 -13.52 3.83 9.13
C ALA A 383 -12.92 4.44 7.87
N CYS A 384 -12.78 3.61 6.85
CA CYS A 384 -12.30 3.95 5.53
C CYS A 384 -13.34 3.60 4.49
N ARG A 385 -13.35 4.37 3.41
CA ARG A 385 -14.14 4.07 2.21
C ARG A 385 -13.24 3.69 1.04
N PRO A 386 -13.72 2.80 0.16
CA PRO A 386 -13.15 2.60 -1.16
C PRO A 386 -12.82 3.91 -1.90
N SER A 387 -11.55 4.16 -2.20
CA SER A 387 -11.10 5.33 -2.98
C SER A 387 -10.69 4.95 -4.40
N GLU A 388 -10.66 5.95 -5.28
CA GLU A 388 -9.90 5.91 -6.52
C GLU A 388 -8.40 6.09 -6.26
N GLY A 389 -7.59 5.63 -7.23
CA GLY A 389 -6.14 5.81 -7.26
C GLY A 389 -5.72 7.25 -7.56
N VAL A 390 -4.41 7.41 -7.78
CA VAL A 390 -3.77 8.72 -7.99
C VAL A 390 -4.45 9.56 -9.09
N ARG A 391 -4.59 10.87 -8.85
CA ARG A 391 -5.20 11.84 -9.77
C ARG A 391 -4.68 13.26 -9.56
N ILE A 392 -4.98 14.15 -10.51
CA ILE A 392 -4.90 15.61 -10.30
C ILE A 392 -6.21 16.09 -9.70
N VAL A 393 -6.12 16.99 -8.73
CA VAL A 393 -7.26 17.72 -8.19
C VAL A 393 -7.58 18.84 -9.18
N THR A 394 -8.72 18.76 -9.85
CA THR A 394 -9.19 19.83 -10.74
C THR A 394 -9.67 21.03 -9.91
N PRO A 395 -9.32 22.28 -10.27
CA PRO A 395 -9.95 23.46 -9.68
C PRO A 395 -11.47 23.40 -9.90
N GLU A 396 -12.26 23.79 -8.89
CA GLU A 396 -13.72 23.94 -9.01
C GLU A 396 -14.15 25.07 -9.94
#